data_AF-A0A2V8XXZ6-F1
#
_entry.id   AF-A0A2V8XXZ6-F1
#
_cell.length_a   1.000
_cell.length_b   1.000
_cell.length_c   1.000
_cell.angle_alpha   90.00
_cell.angle_beta   90.00
_cell.angle_gamma   90.00
#
_symmetry.space_group_name_H-M   'P 1'
#
loop_
_entity.id
_entity.type
_entity.pdbx_description
1 polymer ?
#
loop_
_entity_poly.entity_id
_entity_poly.type
_entity_poly.pdbx_seq_one_letter_code
_entity_poly.pdbx_strand_id
1 'polypeptide(L)'
;MVSHNHGSPPVEAANPFTPADVQAILRERGWLTVDATPEIEAWCGHAAAILGTHAVDRTALAELLALVFHYDAHEILARVETHEVLARYAARDVLRHVALLLLDGAPLNSERFKEIITALKQELELPGRELLYPLRLALAGRPGDGSLDRVVLLLDEAAGLPFAAPVKSARARILEFCAALD
;
A
#
# COMPACT_ATOMS: atom_id res chain seq x y z
N MET A 1 30.91 -38.59 -3.75
CA MET A 1 29.66 -38.34 -3.01
C MET A 1 29.50 -36.84 -2.87
N VAL A 2 28.72 -36.21 -3.75
CA VAL A 2 28.43 -34.75 -3.69
C VAL A 2 26.95 -34.61 -3.38
N SER A 3 26.65 -34.42 -2.10
CA SER A 3 25.28 -34.19 -1.63
C SER A 3 24.82 -32.81 -2.11
N HIS A 4 23.87 -32.81 -3.03
CA HIS A 4 23.13 -31.62 -3.43
C HIS A 4 22.09 -31.32 -2.37
N ASN A 5 22.37 -30.36 -1.50
CA ASN A 5 21.39 -29.81 -0.57
C ASN A 5 20.32 -29.07 -1.39
N HIS A 6 19.19 -29.73 -1.65
CA HIS A 6 18.03 -29.08 -2.22
C HIS A 6 17.44 -28.18 -1.13
N GLY A 7 17.61 -26.87 -1.29
CA GLY A 7 16.89 -25.89 -0.48
C GLY A 7 15.40 -26.15 -0.63
N SER A 8 14.74 -26.41 0.50
CA SER A 8 13.29 -26.48 0.56
C SER A 8 12.67 -25.22 -0.06
N PRO A 9 11.56 -25.33 -0.81
CA PRO A 9 10.83 -24.14 -1.23
C PRO A 9 10.39 -23.35 0.02
N PRO A 10 10.39 -22.01 -0.01
CA PRO A 10 9.84 -21.24 1.10
C PRO A 10 8.40 -21.70 1.31
N VAL A 11 8.10 -22.13 2.54
CA VAL A 11 6.74 -22.41 2.98
C VAL A 11 5.98 -21.11 2.78
N GLU A 12 5.05 -21.06 1.82
CA GLU A 12 4.05 -19.99 1.77
C GLU A 12 3.42 -19.96 3.16
N ALA A 13 3.73 -18.92 3.94
CA ALA A 13 3.21 -18.79 5.28
C ALA A 13 1.68 -18.79 5.15
N ALA A 14 1.04 -19.86 5.64
CA ALA A 14 -0.40 -19.97 5.64
C ALA A 14 -0.96 -18.75 6.35
N ASN A 15 -1.80 -17.97 5.65
CA ASN A 15 -2.37 -16.74 6.20
C ASN A 15 -3.18 -17.06 7.46
N PRO A 16 -2.75 -16.61 8.66
CA PRO A 16 -3.44 -16.96 9.89
C PRO A 16 -4.63 -16.04 10.19
N PHE A 17 -4.82 -14.97 9.42
CA PHE A 17 -5.82 -13.94 9.70
C PHE A 17 -7.09 -14.13 8.88
N THR A 18 -8.21 -13.82 9.52
CA THR A 18 -9.56 -13.92 8.96
C THR A 18 -10.15 -12.52 8.74
N PRO A 19 -11.25 -12.40 7.97
CA PRO A 19 -11.99 -11.14 7.89
C PRO A 19 -12.43 -10.61 9.26
N ALA A 20 -12.73 -11.52 10.21
CA ALA A 20 -13.13 -11.16 11.57
C ALA A 20 -11.99 -10.49 12.37
N ASP A 21 -10.74 -10.93 12.17
CA ASP A 21 -9.59 -10.30 12.80
C ASP A 21 -9.39 -8.86 12.32
N VAL A 22 -9.54 -8.63 11.02
CA VAL A 22 -9.49 -7.28 10.42
C VAL A 22 -10.59 -6.41 11.01
N GLN A 23 -11.85 -6.88 10.99
CA GLN A 23 -12.96 -6.12 11.57
C GLN A 23 -12.75 -5.77 13.05
N ALA A 24 -12.21 -6.70 13.85
CA ALA A 24 -11.90 -6.44 15.25
C ALA A 24 -10.88 -5.31 15.41
N ILE A 25 -9.81 -5.33 14.60
CA ILE A 25 -8.81 -4.24 14.57
C ILE A 25 -9.46 -2.92 14.17
N LEU A 26 -10.30 -2.90 13.12
CA LEU A 26 -10.96 -1.68 12.67
C LEU A 26 -11.84 -1.07 13.77
N ARG A 27 -12.58 -1.91 14.51
CA ARG A 27 -13.42 -1.47 15.64
C ARG A 27 -12.59 -0.91 16.79
N GLU A 28 -11.53 -1.61 17.20
CA GLU A 28 -10.61 -1.16 18.24
C GLU A 28 -9.96 0.18 17.92
N ARG A 29 -9.66 0.42 16.64
CA ARG A 29 -9.08 1.67 16.14
C ARG A 29 -10.12 2.77 15.88
N GLY A 30 -11.42 2.47 16.02
CA GLY A 30 -12.52 3.40 15.75
C GLY A 30 -12.75 3.69 14.27
N TRP A 31 -12.18 2.91 13.34
CA TRP A 31 -12.38 3.06 11.90
C TRP A 31 -13.67 2.38 11.41
N LEU A 32 -14.20 1.44 12.20
CA LEU A 32 -15.50 0.83 12.00
C LEU A 32 -16.32 0.99 13.30
N THR A 33 -17.38 1.80 13.27
CA THR A 33 -18.21 2.10 14.45
C THR A 33 -19.62 1.51 14.37
N VAL A 34 -20.00 1.02 13.19
CA VAL A 34 -21.29 0.38 12.92
C VAL A 34 -21.06 -1.06 12.46
N ASP A 35 -22.14 -1.83 12.34
CA ASP A 35 -22.06 -3.17 11.76
C ASP A 35 -21.55 -3.12 10.33
N ALA A 36 -20.67 -4.06 9.99
CA ALA A 36 -20.08 -4.14 8.66
C ALA A 36 -21.17 -4.44 7.64
N THR A 37 -21.25 -3.61 6.59
CA THR A 37 -22.06 -3.94 5.41
C THR A 37 -21.39 -5.08 4.63
N PRO A 38 -22.10 -5.79 3.74
CA PRO A 38 -21.50 -6.85 2.92
C PRO A 38 -20.25 -6.39 2.14
N GLU A 39 -20.21 -5.13 1.72
CA GLU A 39 -19.06 -4.53 1.03
C GLU A 39 -17.86 -4.35 1.97
N ILE A 40 -18.09 -3.93 3.22
CA ILE A 40 -17.05 -3.86 4.26
C ILE A 40 -16.56 -5.26 4.62
N GLU A 41 -17.45 -6.25 4.71
CA GLU A 41 -17.07 -7.64 4.97
C GLU A 41 -16.20 -8.20 3.84
N ALA A 42 -16.57 -7.94 2.58
CA ALA A 42 -15.80 -8.31 1.41
C ALA A 42 -14.41 -7.64 1.42
N TRP A 43 -14.35 -6.34 1.71
CA TRP A 43 -13.09 -5.61 1.86
C TRP A 43 -12.23 -6.18 2.98
N CYS A 44 -12.81 -6.51 4.15
CA CYS A 44 -12.08 -7.13 5.25
C CYS A 44 -11.51 -8.50 4.86
N GLY A 45 -12.24 -9.28 4.05
CA GLY A 45 -11.75 -10.55 3.52
C GLY A 45 -10.61 -10.36 2.52
N HIS A 46 -10.70 -9.37 1.64
CA HIS A 46 -9.62 -9.01 0.73
C HIS A 46 -8.38 -8.54 1.51
N ALA A 47 -8.54 -7.62 2.47
CA ALA A 47 -7.47 -7.12 3.32
C ALA A 47 -6.80 -8.24 4.13
N ALA A 48 -7.58 -9.14 4.73
CA ALA A 48 -7.04 -10.31 5.42
C ALA A 48 -6.20 -11.16 4.47
N ALA A 49 -6.71 -11.47 3.28
CA ALA A 49 -6.04 -12.31 2.29
C ALA A 49 -4.69 -11.74 1.84
N ILE A 50 -4.61 -10.44 1.57
CA ILE A 50 -3.40 -9.84 0.97
C ILE A 50 -2.45 -9.19 1.97
N LEU A 51 -2.89 -8.79 3.17
CA LEU A 51 -2.01 -8.28 4.23
C LEU A 51 -1.56 -9.40 5.18
N GLY A 52 -2.40 -10.39 5.41
CA GLY A 52 -2.17 -11.40 6.44
C GLY A 52 -0.96 -12.30 6.17
N THR A 53 -0.61 -12.54 4.90
CA THR A 53 0.62 -13.25 4.51
C THR A 53 1.89 -12.45 4.76
N HIS A 54 1.77 -11.14 4.99
CA HIS A 54 2.87 -10.21 5.23
C HIS A 54 2.94 -9.73 6.70
N ALA A 55 1.96 -10.11 7.53
CA ALA A 55 1.92 -9.77 8.94
C ALA A 55 2.39 -10.97 9.79
N VAL A 56 3.41 -10.76 10.62
CA VAL A 56 3.93 -11.81 11.52
C VAL A 56 3.01 -12.07 12.72
N ASP A 57 2.22 -11.07 13.11
CA ASP A 57 1.26 -11.12 14.20
C ASP A 57 0.15 -10.07 14.00
N ARG A 58 -0.82 -10.06 14.91
CA ARG A 58 -1.96 -9.13 14.88
C ARG A 58 -1.54 -7.66 14.96
N THR A 59 -0.46 -7.36 15.67
CA THR A 59 0.07 -6.01 15.81
C THR A 59 0.60 -5.51 14.47
N ALA A 60 1.39 -6.33 13.78
CA ALA A 60 1.90 -6.03 12.44
C ALA A 60 0.76 -5.86 11.43
N LEU A 61 -0.29 -6.68 11.50
CA LEU A 61 -1.48 -6.50 10.66
C LEU A 61 -2.17 -5.15 10.95
N ALA A 62 -2.32 -4.78 12.23
CA ALA A 62 -2.91 -3.51 12.62
C ALA A 62 -2.08 -2.31 12.16
N GLU A 63 -0.76 -2.42 12.13
CA GLU A 63 0.14 -1.40 11.58
C GLU A 63 -0.03 -1.25 10.06
N LEU A 64 -0.13 -2.36 9.31
CA LEU A 64 -0.39 -2.30 7.86
C LEU A 64 -1.76 -1.69 7.55
N LEU A 65 -2.79 -2.06 8.31
CA LEU A 65 -4.13 -1.47 8.20
C LEU A 65 -4.09 0.03 8.51
N ALA A 66 -3.31 0.47 9.50
CA ALA A 66 -3.18 1.89 9.83
C ALA A 66 -2.71 2.73 8.64
N LEU A 67 -1.87 2.19 7.75
CA LEU A 67 -1.43 2.90 6.55
C LEU A 67 -2.57 3.12 5.52
N VAL A 68 -3.65 2.34 5.58
CA VAL A 68 -4.86 2.55 4.76
C VAL A 68 -5.71 3.68 5.32
N PHE A 69 -5.84 3.79 6.65
CA PHE A 69 -6.76 4.74 7.29
C PHE A 69 -6.10 6.06 7.71
N HIS A 70 -4.79 6.07 7.95
CA HIS A 70 -4.03 7.27 8.35
C HIS A 70 -3.07 7.68 7.25
N TYR A 71 -3.35 8.82 6.63
CA TYR A 71 -2.48 9.41 5.60
C TYR A 71 -2.53 10.93 5.65
N ASP A 72 -1.35 11.53 5.79
CA ASP A 72 -1.14 12.97 5.72
C ASP A 72 0.22 13.22 5.04
N ALA A 73 0.21 13.89 3.88
CA ALA A 73 1.42 14.12 3.11
C ALA A 73 2.43 15.02 3.85
N HIS A 74 1.97 16.01 4.62
CA HIS A 74 2.85 16.90 5.37
C HIS A 74 3.55 16.15 6.50
N GLU A 75 2.82 15.30 7.24
CA GLU A 75 3.41 14.43 8.26
C GLU A 75 4.45 13.48 7.66
N ILE A 76 4.21 12.95 6.46
CA ILE A 76 5.16 12.06 5.77
C ILE A 76 6.40 12.86 5.35
N LEU A 77 6.22 14.02 4.73
CA LEU A 77 7.32 14.87 4.23
C LEU A 77 8.19 15.46 5.35
N ALA A 78 7.66 15.60 6.56
CA ALA A 78 8.42 16.04 7.73
C ALA A 78 9.40 14.98 8.28
N ARG A 79 9.35 13.73 7.81
CA ARG A 79 10.19 12.63 8.31
C ARG A 79 11.54 12.59 7.60
N VAL A 80 12.61 12.33 8.35
CA VAL A 80 13.98 12.21 7.81
C VAL A 80 14.09 11.13 6.73
N GLU A 81 13.46 9.96 6.95
CA GLU A 81 13.44 8.84 5.99
C GLU A 81 12.84 9.23 4.63
N THR A 82 11.89 10.17 4.61
CA THR A 82 11.27 10.68 3.39
C THR A 82 12.27 11.48 2.58
N HIS A 83 13.05 12.35 3.24
CA HIS A 83 14.09 13.12 2.56
C HIS A 83 15.17 12.22 1.94
N GLU A 84 15.56 11.12 2.62
CA GLU A 84 16.52 10.16 2.06
C GLU A 84 16.01 9.51 0.77
N VAL A 85 14.71 9.22 0.68
CA VAL A 85 14.11 8.67 -0.55
C VAL A 85 14.05 9.72 -1.64
N LEU A 86 13.62 10.94 -1.33
CA LEU A 86 13.46 12.02 -2.30
C LEU A 86 14.79 12.60 -2.79
N ALA A 87 15.88 12.40 -2.05
CA ALA A 87 17.23 12.76 -2.47
C ALA A 87 17.83 11.76 -3.47
N ARG A 88 17.23 10.57 -3.65
CA ARG A 88 17.70 9.59 -4.63
C ARG A 88 17.46 10.08 -6.06
N TYR A 89 18.34 9.63 -6.95
CA TYR A 89 18.22 9.88 -8.38
C TYR A 89 16.83 9.48 -8.89
N ALA A 90 16.22 10.34 -9.71
CA ALA A 90 14.92 10.15 -10.34
C ALA A 90 13.68 9.98 -9.43
N ALA A 91 13.81 10.08 -8.09
CA ALA A 91 12.66 9.88 -7.19
C ALA A 91 11.48 10.83 -7.50
N ARG A 92 11.76 12.12 -7.73
CA ARG A 92 10.75 13.11 -8.14
C ARG A 92 10.16 12.81 -9.52
N ASP A 93 10.98 12.28 -10.43
CA ASP A 93 10.53 11.93 -11.77
C ASP A 93 9.56 10.75 -11.73
N VAL A 94 9.85 9.73 -10.92
CA VAL A 94 8.93 8.61 -10.65
C VAL A 94 7.60 9.13 -10.11
N LEU A 95 7.62 9.99 -9.09
CA LEU A 95 6.39 10.53 -8.49
C LEU A 95 5.53 11.29 -9.49
N ARG A 96 6.15 12.10 -10.35
CA ARG A 96 5.46 12.83 -11.40
C ARG A 96 4.80 11.91 -12.42
N HIS A 97 5.46 10.84 -12.87
CA HIS A 97 4.85 9.87 -13.79
C HIS A 97 3.73 9.05 -13.11
N VAL A 98 3.93 8.65 -11.85
CA VAL A 98 2.87 8.01 -11.05
C VAL A 98 1.64 8.90 -10.94
N ALA A 99 1.83 10.20 -10.68
CA ALA A 99 0.73 11.16 -10.61
C ALA A 99 -0.06 11.22 -11.92
N LEU A 100 0.63 11.35 -13.07
CA LEU A 100 -0.01 11.38 -14.39
C LEU A 100 -0.82 10.10 -14.66
N LEU A 101 -0.23 8.93 -14.39
CA LEU A 101 -0.88 7.64 -14.64
C LEU A 101 -2.11 7.38 -13.74
N LEU A 102 -2.11 7.93 -12.52
CA LEU A 102 -3.25 7.87 -11.59
C LEU A 102 -4.33 8.93 -11.90
N LEU A 103 -3.95 10.06 -12.50
CA LEU A 103 -4.85 11.14 -12.90
C LEU A 103 -5.66 10.84 -14.18
N ASP A 104 -5.15 9.99 -15.05
CA ASP A 104 -5.85 9.61 -16.30
C ASP A 104 -6.47 8.20 -16.23
N GLY A 105 -6.29 7.50 -15.11
CA GLY A 105 -6.70 6.11 -14.94
C GLY A 105 -8.02 5.88 -14.20
N ALA A 106 -8.53 4.65 -14.35
CA ALA A 106 -9.55 4.06 -13.49
C ALA A 106 -9.05 3.89 -12.04
N PRO A 107 -9.95 3.67 -11.05
CA PRO A 107 -9.55 3.36 -9.69
C PRO A 107 -8.54 2.22 -9.60
N LEU A 108 -7.60 2.35 -8.66
CA LEU A 108 -6.48 1.44 -8.52
C LEU A 108 -6.94 0.06 -8.07
N ASN A 109 -6.61 -0.96 -8.87
CA ASN A 109 -6.75 -2.37 -8.53
C ASN A 109 -5.46 -3.12 -8.91
N SER A 110 -5.45 -4.44 -8.73
CA SER A 110 -4.26 -5.26 -9.02
C SER A 110 -3.82 -5.22 -10.49
N GLU A 111 -4.74 -5.13 -11.44
CA GLU A 111 -4.44 -5.05 -12.87
C GLU A 111 -3.86 -3.68 -13.20
N ARG A 112 -4.56 -2.61 -12.77
CA ARG A 112 -4.14 -1.23 -12.97
C ARG A 112 -2.78 -0.94 -12.33
N PHE A 113 -2.51 -1.50 -11.15
CA PHE A 113 -1.20 -1.37 -10.51
C PHE A 113 -0.09 -2.00 -11.36
N LYS A 114 -0.31 -3.19 -11.93
CA LYS A 114 0.65 -3.82 -12.84
C LYS A 114 0.89 -3.00 -14.10
N GLU A 115 -0.16 -2.41 -14.67
CA GLU A 115 -0.06 -1.49 -15.82
C GLU A 115 0.82 -0.28 -15.49
N ILE A 116 0.56 0.38 -14.35
CA ILE A 116 1.36 1.53 -13.90
C ILE A 116 2.83 1.14 -13.74
N ILE A 117 3.13 0.04 -13.04
CA ILE A 117 4.52 -0.42 -12.88
C ILE A 117 5.17 -0.75 -14.22
N THR A 118 4.42 -1.30 -15.18
CA THR A 118 4.93 -1.62 -16.51
C THR A 118 5.26 -0.34 -17.29
N ALA A 119 4.35 0.63 -17.29
CA ALA A 119 4.56 1.92 -17.94
C ALA A 119 5.79 2.64 -17.36
N LEU A 120 5.91 2.71 -16.03
CA LEU A 120 7.08 3.32 -15.37
C LEU A 120 8.40 2.66 -15.76
N LYS A 121 8.43 1.33 -15.86
CA LYS A 121 9.64 0.59 -16.29
C LYS A 121 10.01 0.90 -17.73
N GLN A 122 9.02 1.07 -18.61
CA GLN A 122 9.23 1.38 -20.02
C GLN A 122 9.70 2.82 -20.23
N GLU A 123 9.16 3.76 -19.45
CA GLU A 123 9.45 5.19 -19.62
C GLU A 123 10.76 5.63 -18.95
N LEU A 124 11.09 5.06 -17.78
CA LEU A 124 12.19 5.54 -16.96
C LEU A 124 13.45 4.67 -17.03
N GLU A 125 13.34 3.43 -17.52
CA GLU A 125 14.46 2.47 -17.60
C GLU A 125 15.20 2.24 -16.25
N LEU A 126 14.50 2.44 -15.13
CA LEU A 126 15.06 2.33 -13.78
C LEU A 126 14.93 0.92 -13.18
N PRO A 127 15.84 0.52 -12.27
CA PRO A 127 15.68 -0.68 -11.47
C PRO A 127 14.38 -0.66 -10.65
N GLY A 128 13.76 -1.83 -10.46
CA GLY A 128 12.47 -1.94 -9.76
C GLY A 128 12.45 -1.31 -8.35
N ARG A 129 13.56 -1.36 -7.60
CA ARG A 129 13.66 -0.71 -6.29
C ARG A 129 13.55 0.81 -6.39
N GLU A 130 14.19 1.42 -7.38
CA GLU A 130 14.21 2.87 -7.59
C GLU A 130 12.83 3.39 -8.04
N LEU A 131 12.07 2.56 -8.75
CA LEU A 131 10.66 2.83 -9.08
C LEU A 131 9.73 2.68 -7.88
N LEU A 132 9.86 1.59 -7.13
CA LEU A 132 8.88 1.22 -6.11
C LEU A 132 9.04 2.01 -4.82
N TYR A 133 10.24 2.42 -4.43
CA TYR A 133 10.46 3.15 -3.18
C TYR A 133 9.74 4.51 -3.14
N PRO A 134 9.89 5.41 -4.13
CA PRO A 134 9.15 6.67 -4.18
C PRO A 134 7.64 6.45 -4.25
N LEU A 135 7.18 5.46 -5.05
CA LEU A 135 5.76 5.13 -5.15
C LEU A 135 5.18 4.71 -3.80
N ARG A 136 5.83 3.78 -3.09
CA ARG A 136 5.38 3.30 -1.77
C ARG A 136 5.39 4.41 -0.74
N LEU A 137 6.43 5.25 -0.75
CA LEU A 137 6.49 6.42 0.10
C LEU A 137 5.27 7.33 -0.12
N ALA A 138 4.98 7.69 -1.37
CA ALA A 138 3.89 8.61 -1.66
C ALA A 138 2.51 8.00 -1.42
N LEU A 139 2.30 6.71 -1.69
CA LEU A 139 0.97 6.11 -1.59
C LEU A 139 0.70 5.40 -0.26
N ALA A 140 1.70 4.76 0.34
CA ALA A 140 1.59 4.05 1.62
C ALA A 140 2.14 4.85 2.80
N GLY A 141 2.79 6.00 2.56
CA GLY A 141 3.25 6.93 3.59
C GLY A 141 4.57 6.56 4.28
N ARG A 142 5.29 5.56 3.76
CA ARG A 142 6.66 5.22 4.19
C ARG A 142 7.38 4.40 3.11
N PRO A 143 8.72 4.40 3.06
CA PRO A 143 9.46 3.44 2.23
C PRO A 143 9.36 2.04 2.83
N GLY A 144 9.55 1.00 2.00
CA GLY A 144 9.51 -0.37 2.50
C GLY A 144 9.51 -1.43 1.41
N ASP A 145 9.21 -2.66 1.80
CA ASP A 145 9.17 -3.83 0.95
C ASP A 145 7.82 -4.00 0.24
N GLY A 146 7.62 -5.17 -0.39
CA GLY A 146 6.41 -5.50 -1.15
C GLY A 146 5.11 -5.57 -0.33
N SER A 147 5.17 -5.61 1.00
CA SER A 147 3.97 -5.54 1.84
C SER A 147 3.21 -4.22 1.62
N LEU A 148 3.93 -3.13 1.32
CA LEU A 148 3.32 -1.82 1.06
C LEU A 148 2.55 -1.79 -0.26
N ASP A 149 2.90 -2.63 -1.24
CA ASP A 149 2.11 -2.75 -2.47
C ASP A 149 0.70 -3.26 -2.14
N ARG A 150 0.56 -4.12 -1.12
CA ARG A 150 -0.73 -4.65 -0.67
C ARG A 150 -1.58 -3.58 0.01
N VAL A 151 -0.96 -2.71 0.81
CA VAL A 151 -1.63 -1.53 1.37
C VAL A 151 -2.17 -0.64 0.25
N VAL A 152 -1.34 -0.37 -0.77
CA VAL A 152 -1.71 0.47 -1.93
C VAL A 152 -2.91 -0.12 -2.68
N LEU A 153 -2.97 -1.44 -2.83
CA LEU A 153 -4.07 -2.14 -3.51
C LEU A 153 -5.42 -2.07 -2.78
N LEU A 154 -5.45 -1.70 -1.49
CA LEU A 154 -6.68 -1.58 -0.71
C LEU A 154 -7.28 -0.18 -0.72
N LEU A 155 -6.53 0.82 -1.19
CA LEU A 155 -6.86 2.24 -1.00
C LEU A 155 -8.17 2.63 -1.69
N ASP A 156 -8.28 2.32 -2.99
CA ASP A 156 -9.40 2.79 -3.80
C ASP A 156 -10.69 2.05 -3.47
N GLU A 157 -10.61 0.76 -3.14
CA GLU A 157 -11.75 0.00 -2.63
C GLU A 157 -12.21 0.59 -1.29
N ALA A 158 -11.30 0.84 -0.35
CA ALA A 158 -11.63 1.41 0.96
C ALA A 158 -12.17 2.84 0.86
N ALA A 159 -11.68 3.65 -0.07
CA ALA A 159 -12.10 5.04 -0.28
C ALA A 159 -13.58 5.16 -0.69
N GLY A 160 -14.16 4.11 -1.29
CA GLY A 160 -15.57 4.05 -1.64
C GLY A 160 -16.50 3.57 -0.52
N LEU A 161 -15.95 3.15 0.63
CA LEU A 161 -16.72 2.52 1.71
C LEU A 161 -17.03 3.48 2.86
N PRO A 162 -18.16 3.29 3.56
CA PRO A 162 -18.60 4.18 4.63
C PRO A 162 -17.90 3.89 5.97
N PHE A 163 -16.57 3.89 5.98
CA PHE A 163 -15.79 3.81 7.22
C PHE A 163 -15.94 5.09 8.06
N ALA A 164 -15.75 4.98 9.37
CA ALA A 164 -15.82 6.12 10.27
C ALA A 164 -14.65 7.11 10.05
N ALA A 165 -13.49 6.59 9.65
CA ALA A 165 -12.39 7.41 9.16
C ALA A 165 -12.38 7.36 7.62
N PRO A 166 -12.48 8.52 6.92
CA PRO A 166 -12.46 8.54 5.47
C PRO A 166 -11.10 8.11 4.93
N VAL A 167 -11.10 7.18 3.97
CA VAL A 167 -9.88 6.71 3.32
C VAL A 167 -9.62 7.50 2.05
N LYS A 168 -8.38 8.00 1.89
CA LYS A 168 -7.92 8.66 0.66
C LYS A 168 -7.55 7.60 -0.38
N SER A 169 -8.12 7.70 -1.59
CA SER A 169 -7.74 6.90 -2.75
C SER A 169 -6.28 7.16 -3.15
N ALA A 170 -5.68 6.26 -3.94
CA ALA A 170 -4.34 6.43 -4.48
C ALA A 170 -4.19 7.74 -5.26
N ARG A 171 -5.22 8.11 -6.05
CA ARG A 171 -5.26 9.41 -6.74
C ARG A 171 -5.25 10.58 -5.75
N ALA A 172 -6.06 10.54 -4.69
CA ALA A 172 -6.09 11.61 -3.71
C ALA A 172 -4.74 11.75 -2.97
N ARG A 173 -4.13 10.62 -2.59
CA ARG A 173 -2.84 10.58 -1.92
C ARG A 173 -1.71 11.14 -2.79
N ILE A 174 -1.60 10.73 -4.05
CA ILE A 174 -0.51 11.23 -4.91
C ILE A 174 -0.64 12.74 -5.17
N LEU A 175 -1.87 13.26 -5.31
CA LEU A 175 -2.10 14.69 -5.50
C LEU A 175 -1.70 15.48 -4.25
N GLU A 176 -2.11 15.02 -3.08
CA GLU A 176 -1.73 15.63 -1.81
C GLU A 176 -0.21 15.59 -1.59
N PHE A 177 0.42 14.46 -1.90
CA PHE A 177 1.88 14.31 -1.79
C PHE A 177 2.63 15.26 -2.70
N CYS A 178 2.23 15.36 -3.97
CA CYS A 178 2.85 16.27 -4.92
C CYS A 178 2.61 17.73 -4.52
N ALA A 179 1.41 18.09 -4.09
CA ALA A 179 1.09 19.46 -3.66
C ALA A 179 1.86 19.89 -2.40
N ALA A 180 2.19 18.96 -1.51
CA ALA A 180 2.98 19.24 -0.31
C ALA A 180 4.50 19.22 -0.58
N LEU A 181 4.94 18.73 -1.74
CA LEU A 181 6.35 18.67 -2.15
C LEU A 181 6.82 19.96 -2.85
N ASP A 182 5.88 20.69 -3.47
CA ASP A 182 6.09 21.98 -4.13
C ASP A 182 6.39 23.12 -3.14
#